data_AF-V2TIX8-F1
#
_entry.id   AF-V2TIX8-F1
#
_cell.length_a   1.000
_cell.length_b   1.000
_cell.length_c   1.000
_cell.angle_alpha   90.00
_cell.angle_beta   90.00
_cell.angle_gamma   90.00
#
_symmetry.space_group_name_H-M   'P 1'
#
loop_
_entity.id
_entity.type
_entity.pdbx_description
1 polymer ?
#
loop_
_entity_poly.entity_id
_entity_poly.type
_entity_poly.pdbx_seq_one_letter_code
_entity_poly.pdbx_strand_id
1 'polypeptide(L)'
;NFKSNVLDKAIKEINTYTDITVEYIQFKSGRVITEIQFKVKTKNKSPQSKIRKTFDHEKFQELTDAQINMFGNKLAQLPELAYLAKGNESYEALASRIKNMLRDESKQKKLIPYLKSLGFFAK
;
A
#
# COMPACT_ATOMS: atom_id res chain seq x y z
N ASN A 1 21.10 37.97 12.96
CA ASN A 1 20.20 37.77 11.79
C ASN A 1 20.08 36.30 11.37
N PHE A 2 19.79 35.39 12.31
CA PHE A 2 19.63 33.96 11.96
C PHE A 2 18.30 33.69 11.26
N LYS A 3 17.20 34.27 11.77
CA LYS A 3 15.86 34.10 11.21
C LYS A 3 15.78 34.46 9.72
N SER A 4 16.19 35.68 9.36
CA SER A 4 16.09 36.18 7.98
C SER A 4 17.06 35.50 7.02
N ASN A 5 18.32 35.32 7.43
CA ASN A 5 19.38 34.93 6.50
C ASN A 5 19.51 33.42 6.35
N VAL A 6 18.98 32.65 7.31
CA VAL A 6 19.11 31.20 7.34
C VAL A 6 17.73 30.56 7.31
N LEU A 7 16.90 30.83 8.33
CA LEU A 7 15.68 30.06 8.57
C LEU A 7 14.61 30.33 7.51
N ASP A 8 14.28 31.60 7.26
CA ASP A 8 13.28 31.99 6.26
C ASP A 8 13.76 31.66 4.84
N LYS A 9 15.05 31.82 4.56
CA LYS A 9 15.64 31.49 3.25
C LYS A 9 15.60 29.99 2.96
N ALA A 10 16.04 29.16 3.92
CA ALA A 10 16.02 27.71 3.77
C ALA A 10 14.59 27.16 3.61
N ILE A 11 13.64 27.66 4.40
CA ILE A 11 12.23 27.25 4.27
C ILE A 11 11.68 27.62 2.89
N LYS A 12 11.99 28.81 2.38
CA LYS A 12 11.58 29.21 1.03
C LYS A 12 12.17 28.26 -0.02
N GLU A 13 13.46 27.94 0.06
CA GLU A 13 14.12 27.04 -0.89
C GLU A 13 13.51 25.63 -0.83
N ILE A 14 13.33 25.05 0.37
CA ILE A 14 12.72 23.74 0.56
C ILE A 14 11.29 23.73 0.00
N ASN A 15 10.48 24.73 0.36
CA ASN A 15 9.10 24.83 -0.11
C ASN A 15 9.00 25.11 -1.62
N THR A 16 10.05 25.58 -2.28
CA THR A 16 10.03 25.84 -3.74
C THR A 16 10.51 24.62 -4.52
N TYR A 17 11.65 24.05 -4.12
CA TYR A 17 12.41 23.11 -4.95
C TYR A 17 12.27 21.64 -4.52
N THR A 18 11.50 21.36 -3.46
CA THR A 18 11.31 19.99 -2.98
C THR A 18 9.84 19.61 -2.90
N ASP A 19 9.59 18.31 -2.76
CA ASP A 19 8.25 17.73 -2.62
C ASP A 19 7.73 17.74 -1.18
N ILE A 20 8.32 18.57 -0.33
CA ILE A 20 7.86 18.77 1.04
C ILE A 20 7.48 20.24 1.26
N THR A 21 6.53 20.45 2.16
CA THR A 21 6.25 21.75 2.75
C THR A 21 6.72 21.74 4.20
N VAL A 22 7.43 22.79 4.57
CA VAL A 22 8.00 23.02 5.88
C VAL A 22 7.46 24.34 6.41
N GLU A 23 6.92 24.29 7.62
CA GLU A 23 6.51 25.42 8.43
C GLU A 23 7.24 25.34 9.77
N TYR A 24 7.33 26.46 10.48
CA TYR A 24 7.96 26.49 11.79
C TYR A 24 7.24 27.43 12.75
N ILE A 25 7.30 27.08 14.03
CA ILE A 25 6.80 27.89 15.15
C ILE A 25 7.99 28.15 16.08
N GLN A 26 8.12 29.39 16.55
CA GLN A 26 9.15 29.78 17.51
C GLN A 26 8.52 29.92 18.89
N PHE A 27 9.07 29.21 19.88
CA PHE A 27 8.73 29.40 21.28
C PHE A 27 9.75 30.35 21.92
N LYS A 28 9.22 31.29 22.70
CA LYS A 28 10.02 32.31 23.37
C LYS A 28 9.81 32.22 24.88
N SER A 29 10.89 32.41 25.62
CA SER A 29 10.85 32.73 27.04
C SER A 29 11.32 34.18 27.19
N GLY A 30 10.36 35.07 27.45
CA GLY A 30 10.61 36.52 27.43
C GLY A 30 11.14 37.01 26.07
N ARG A 31 12.33 37.59 26.07
CA ARG A 31 12.98 38.14 24.85
C ARG A 31 13.81 37.10 24.08
N VAL A 32 14.00 35.90 24.62
CA VAL A 32 14.87 34.87 24.05
C VAL A 32 14.02 33.81 23.37
N ILE A 33 14.44 33.40 22.17
CA ILE A 33 13.86 32.23 21.47
C ILE A 33 14.52 30.99 22.05
N THR A 34 13.74 30.10 22.65
CA THR A 34 14.24 28.89 23.31
C THR A 34 14.15 27.68 22.40
N GLU A 35 13.06 27.57 21.63
CA GLU A 35 12.78 26.40 20.81
C GLU A 35 12.18 26.78 19.46
N ILE A 36 12.44 25.93 18.47
CA ILE A 36 11.86 26.03 17.14
C ILE A 36 11.26 24.67 16.81
N GLN A 37 9.94 24.62 16.66
CA GLN A 37 9.24 23.42 16.24
C GLN A 37 8.97 23.47 14.75
N PHE A 38 9.42 22.46 14.03
CA PHE A 38 9.18 22.32 12.60
C PHE A 38 7.99 21.40 12.33
N LYS A 39 7.16 21.80 11.38
CA LYS A 39 6.07 20.98 10.84
C LYS A 39 6.38 20.69 9.38
N VAL A 40 6.64 19.43 9.08
CA VAL A 40 6.98 18.96 7.73
C VAL A 40 5.82 18.12 7.19
N LYS A 41 5.37 18.43 5.98
CA LYS A 41 4.38 17.65 5.24
C LYS A 41 4.94 17.32 3.86
N THR A 42 4.52 16.20 3.28
CA THR A 42 4.80 15.90 1.88
C THR A 42 3.76 16.58 0.99
N LYS A 43 4.20 17.27 -0.05
CA LYS A 43 3.32 17.70 -1.14
C LYS A 43 2.80 16.44 -1.82
N ASN A 44 1.50 16.25 -1.80
CA ASN A 44 0.88 15.17 -2.55
C ASN A 44 1.02 15.51 -4.03
N LYS A 45 2.12 15.05 -4.65
CA LYS A 45 2.10 14.80 -6.09
C LYS A 45 1.01 13.77 -6.32
N SER A 46 0.11 14.04 -7.26
CA SER A 46 -0.85 13.06 -7.78
C SER A 46 -0.14 11.70 -8.00
N PRO A 47 -0.83 10.57 -7.81
CA PRO A 47 -0.18 9.29 -7.57
C PRO A 47 0.44 8.74 -8.85
N GLN A 48 1.66 9.16 -9.15
CA GLN A 48 2.58 8.37 -9.96
C GLN A 48 3.58 7.74 -9.00
N SER A 49 3.24 6.51 -8.60
CA SER A 49 4.12 5.54 -7.95
C SER A 49 4.72 5.92 -6.58
N LYS A 50 4.01 5.61 -5.49
CA LYS A 50 4.52 4.88 -4.30
C LYS A 50 3.29 4.26 -3.62
N ILE A 51 3.06 2.96 -3.73
CA ILE A 51 3.57 1.99 -2.74
C ILE A 51 3.49 2.57 -1.31
N ARG A 52 2.29 2.98 -0.91
CA ARG A 52 1.82 3.05 0.47
C ARG A 52 0.44 2.42 0.40
N LYS A 53 0.32 1.11 0.61
CA LYS A 53 -0.07 0.54 1.91
C LYS A 53 -1.25 1.32 2.55
N THR A 54 -2.23 1.73 1.76
CA THR A 54 -3.60 1.79 2.25
C THR A 54 -4.15 0.38 2.11
N PHE A 55 -4.50 -0.17 3.26
CA PHE A 55 -5.03 -1.49 3.47
C PHE A 55 -6.40 -1.62 2.80
N ASP A 56 -6.46 -1.69 1.48
CA ASP A 56 -7.63 -2.25 0.78
C ASP A 56 -7.48 -3.78 0.80
N HIS A 57 -7.53 -4.39 1.99
CA HIS A 57 -7.79 -5.83 2.11
C HIS A 57 -9.25 -6.16 1.75
N GLU A 58 -10.07 -5.13 1.47
CA GLU A 58 -11.51 -5.24 1.41
C GLU A 58 -12.09 -5.05 0.02
N LYS A 59 -11.32 -4.54 -0.95
CA LYS A 59 -11.82 -4.36 -2.32
C LYS A 59 -11.65 -5.64 -3.12
N PHE A 60 -12.77 -6.12 -3.66
CA PHE A 60 -12.79 -7.13 -4.70
C PHE A 60 -11.84 -6.77 -5.84
N GLN A 61 -11.08 -7.75 -6.29
CA GLN A 61 -10.16 -7.65 -7.41
C GLN A 61 -10.83 -8.26 -8.63
N GLU A 62 -11.15 -7.43 -9.62
CA GLU A 62 -11.66 -7.93 -10.90
C GLU A 62 -10.52 -8.62 -11.65
N LEU A 63 -10.56 -9.95 -11.69
CA LEU A 63 -9.60 -10.79 -12.42
C LEU A 63 -10.19 -11.20 -13.76
N THR A 64 -9.40 -11.17 -14.82
CA THR A 64 -9.80 -11.75 -16.11
C THR A 64 -9.86 -13.28 -16.02
N ASP A 65 -10.64 -13.93 -16.88
CA ASP A 65 -10.73 -15.40 -16.88
C ASP A 65 -9.38 -16.10 -17.06
N ALA A 66 -8.46 -15.49 -17.82
CA ALA A 66 -7.10 -15.97 -17.97
C ALA A 66 -6.31 -15.89 -16.64
N GLN A 67 -6.44 -14.77 -15.92
CA GLN A 67 -5.82 -14.60 -14.60
C GLN A 67 -6.42 -15.57 -13.57
N ILE A 68 -7.74 -15.73 -13.56
CA ILE A 68 -8.44 -16.67 -12.67
C ILE A 68 -7.93 -18.09 -12.93
N ASN A 69 -7.81 -18.50 -14.20
CA ASN A 69 -7.28 -19.82 -14.54
C ASN A 69 -5.83 -20.00 -14.09
N MET A 70 -4.97 -19.02 -14.37
CA MET A 70 -3.55 -19.07 -13.99
C MET A 70 -3.37 -19.14 -12.47
N PHE A 71 -3.98 -18.19 -11.73
CA PHE A 71 -3.84 -18.14 -10.28
C PHE A 71 -4.56 -19.29 -9.60
N GLY A 72 -5.74 -19.71 -10.07
CA GLY A 72 -6.45 -20.84 -9.50
C GLY A 72 -5.64 -22.15 -9.54
N ASN A 73 -4.95 -22.41 -10.65
CA ASN A 73 -4.06 -23.57 -10.77
C ASN A 73 -2.85 -23.47 -9.83
N LYS A 74 -2.23 -22.28 -9.73
CA LYS A 74 -1.08 -22.05 -8.82
C LYS A 74 -1.47 -22.18 -7.35
N LEU A 75 -2.61 -21.60 -6.97
CA LEU A 75 -3.12 -21.62 -5.60
C LEU A 75 -3.47 -23.05 -5.13
N ALA A 76 -3.98 -23.90 -6.03
CA ALA A 76 -4.28 -25.29 -5.69
C ALA A 76 -3.04 -26.12 -5.31
N GLN A 77 -1.86 -25.72 -5.77
CA GLN A 77 -0.60 -26.39 -5.45
C GLN A 77 0.06 -25.86 -4.17
N LEU A 78 -0.47 -24.78 -3.59
CA LEU A 78 0.10 -24.23 -2.36
C LEU A 78 -0.25 -25.12 -1.16
N PRO A 79 0.74 -25.56 -0.36
CA PRO A 79 0.48 -26.36 0.84
C PRO A 79 -0.37 -25.58 1.86
N GLU A 80 -0.24 -24.25 1.87
CA GLU A 80 -1.02 -23.35 2.73
C GLU A 80 -2.51 -23.41 2.43
N LEU A 81 -2.93 -23.80 1.22
CA LEU A 81 -4.33 -23.92 0.80
C LEU A 81 -4.83 -25.37 0.74
N ALA A 82 -3.99 -26.35 1.11
CA ALA A 82 -4.36 -27.76 1.12
C ALA A 82 -5.54 -28.05 2.04
N TYR A 83 -5.76 -27.26 3.09
CA TYR A 83 -6.91 -27.39 4.01
C TYR A 83 -8.28 -27.14 3.33
N LEU A 84 -8.29 -26.49 2.16
CA LEU A 84 -9.51 -26.30 1.38
C LEU A 84 -9.96 -27.58 0.66
N ALA A 85 -9.04 -28.54 0.54
CA ALA A 85 -9.27 -29.81 -0.12
C ALA A 85 -10.18 -30.72 0.71
N LYS A 86 -11.14 -31.36 0.05
CA LYS A 86 -12.01 -32.36 0.67
C LYS A 86 -11.46 -33.76 0.47
N GLY A 87 -10.90 -34.34 1.52
CA GLY A 87 -10.41 -35.72 1.51
C GLY A 87 -9.25 -35.88 0.53
N ASN A 88 -9.35 -36.86 -0.37
CA ASN A 88 -8.33 -37.15 -1.39
C ASN A 88 -8.69 -36.55 -2.76
N GLU A 89 -9.14 -35.30 -2.80
CA GLU A 89 -9.47 -34.63 -4.06
C GLU A 89 -8.22 -34.32 -4.89
N SER A 90 -8.36 -34.36 -6.22
CA SER A 90 -7.27 -34.02 -7.13
C SER A 90 -6.99 -32.52 -7.15
N TYR A 91 -5.76 -32.14 -7.48
CA TYR A 91 -5.37 -30.74 -7.62
C TYR A 91 -6.22 -29.98 -8.66
N GLU A 92 -6.69 -30.66 -9.71
CA GLU A 92 -7.56 -30.06 -10.72
C GLU A 92 -8.96 -29.72 -10.18
N ALA A 93 -9.50 -30.59 -9.32
CA ALA A 93 -10.77 -30.37 -8.65
C ALA A 93 -10.67 -29.20 -7.66
N LEU A 94 -9.58 -29.16 -6.87
CA LEU A 94 -9.28 -28.05 -5.96
C LEU A 94 -9.11 -26.74 -6.74
N ALA A 95 -8.37 -26.76 -7.85
CA ALA A 95 -8.16 -25.58 -8.70
C ALA A 95 -9.48 -25.04 -9.25
N SER A 96 -10.38 -25.91 -9.74
CA SER A 96 -11.70 -25.50 -10.22
C SER A 96 -12.52 -24.81 -9.13
N ARG A 97 -12.46 -25.32 -7.90
CA ARG A 97 -13.12 -24.71 -6.75
C ARG A 97 -12.50 -23.37 -6.38
N ILE A 98 -11.17 -23.27 -6.32
CA ILE A 98 -10.47 -22.01 -6.05
C ILE A 98 -10.80 -20.95 -7.11
N LYS A 99 -10.90 -21.33 -8.40
CA LYS A 99 -11.34 -20.42 -9.47
C LYS A 99 -12.73 -19.84 -9.20
N ASN A 100 -13.66 -20.65 -8.68
CA ASN A 100 -14.98 -20.15 -8.27
C ASN A 100 -14.90 -19.23 -7.04
N MET A 101 -14.00 -19.52 -6.09
CA MET A 101 -13.76 -18.63 -4.95
C MET A 101 -13.11 -17.30 -5.35
N LEU A 102 -12.29 -17.27 -6.39
CA LEU A 102 -11.70 -16.05 -6.94
C LEU A 102 -12.73 -15.13 -7.60
N ARG A 103 -13.87 -15.66 -8.04
CA ARG A 103 -15.00 -14.89 -8.60
C ARG A 103 -15.95 -14.34 -7.54
N ASP A 104 -15.93 -14.92 -6.34
CA ASP A 104 -16.83 -14.57 -5.24
C ASP A 104 -16.12 -13.57 -4.31
N GLU A 105 -16.66 -12.36 -4.20
CA GLU A 105 -16.05 -11.28 -3.40
C GLU A 105 -15.76 -11.68 -1.95
N SER A 106 -16.67 -12.41 -1.31
CA SER A 106 -16.52 -12.78 0.09
C SER A 106 -15.39 -13.80 0.29
N LYS A 107 -15.19 -14.69 -0.68
CA LYS A 107 -14.17 -15.74 -0.61
C LYS A 107 -12.82 -15.27 -1.14
N GLN A 108 -12.82 -14.39 -2.15
CA GLN A 108 -11.62 -13.84 -2.74
C GLN A 108 -10.78 -13.09 -1.69
N LYS A 109 -11.40 -12.40 -0.73
CA LYS A 109 -10.72 -11.71 0.38
C LYS A 109 -9.73 -12.61 1.12
N LYS A 110 -10.08 -13.88 1.34
CA LYS A 110 -9.21 -14.86 2.00
C LYS A 110 -8.02 -15.28 1.12
N LEU A 111 -8.15 -15.17 -0.20
CA LEU A 111 -7.13 -15.54 -1.18
C LEU A 111 -6.18 -14.39 -1.56
N ILE A 112 -6.55 -13.13 -1.27
CA ILE A 112 -5.75 -11.94 -1.59
C ILE A 112 -4.28 -12.04 -1.10
N PRO A 113 -3.98 -12.50 0.13
CA PRO A 113 -2.59 -12.61 0.59
C PRO A 113 -1.76 -13.54 -0.28
N TYR A 114 -2.32 -14.68 -0.69
CA TYR A 114 -1.67 -15.68 -1.53
C TYR A 114 -1.57 -15.24 -2.99
N LEU A 115 -2.54 -14.47 -3.50
CA LEU A 115 -2.44 -13.85 -4.82
C LEU A 115 -1.23 -12.90 -4.87
N LYS A 116 -1.04 -12.09 -3.83
CA LYS A 116 0.11 -11.17 -3.73
C LYS A 116 1.43 -11.90 -3.64
N SER A 117 1.52 -12.99 -2.87
CA SER A 117 2.75 -13.81 -2.82
C SER A 117 3.09 -14.44 -4.18
N LEU A 118 2.07 -14.74 -4.99
CA LEU A 118 2.22 -15.20 -6.38
C LEU A 118 2.46 -14.07 -7.40
N GLY A 119 2.68 -12.83 -6.95
CA GLY A 119 3.00 -11.69 -7.82
C GLY A 119 1.79 -11.01 -8.46
N PHE A 120 0.58 -11.21 -7.93
CA PHE A 120 -0.56 -10.38 -8.31
C PHE A 120 -0.45 -8.99 -7.68
N PHE A 121 -0.27 -7.99 -8.53
CA PHE A 121 -0.34 -6.59 -8.14
C PHE A 121 -1.65 -6.02 -8.69
N ALA A 122 -2.57 -5.72 -7.77
CA ALA A 122 -3.78 -4.95 -8.07
C ALA A 122 -3.36 -3.63 -8.75
N LYS A 123 -4.04 -3.28 -9.84
CA LYS A 123 -3.85 -1.99 -10.51
C LYS A 123 -4.42 -0.85 -9.69
#